data_AF-A0AA41MTI5-F1
#
_entry.id   AF-A0AA41MTI5-F1
#
_cell.length_a   1.000
_cell.length_b   1.000
_cell.length_c   1.000
_cell.angle_alpha   90.00
_cell.angle_beta   90.00
_cell.angle_gamma   90.00
#
_symmetry.space_group_name_H-M   'P 1'
#
loop_
_entity.id
_entity.type
_entity.pdbx_description
1 polymer ?
#
loop_
_entity_poly.entity_id
_entity_poly.type
_entity_poly.pdbx_seq_one_letter_code
_entity_poly.pdbx_strand_id
1 'polypeptide(L)'
;MIPASLHGLLCAALQAWALLLTICPSTHISHILNRQLPRLPQLLSSESVNLRIAAGKTIALLFELARDLEEDFVYEDMEALCGTLRTLATDSNKYRAKADRRRQRSTFRAVLNFIEGSECKEETIRFGL
;
A
#
# COMPACT_ATOMS: atom_id res chain seq x y z
N MET A 1 -20.13 1.16 -7.78
CA MET A 1 -18.90 0.85 -8.53
C MET A 1 -18.31 2.17 -9.03
N ILE A 2 -17.00 2.36 -8.91
CA ILE A 2 -16.34 3.60 -9.38
C ILE A 2 -16.20 3.53 -10.90
N PRO A 3 -16.53 4.60 -11.66
CA PRO A 3 -16.35 4.60 -13.11
C PRO A 3 -14.89 4.33 -13.49
N ALA A 4 -14.67 3.52 -14.53
CA ALA A 4 -13.32 3.18 -14.99
C ALA A 4 -12.47 4.41 -15.34
N SER A 5 -13.11 5.48 -15.84
CA SER A 5 -12.49 6.77 -16.13
C SER A 5 -11.92 7.47 -14.90
N LEU A 6 -12.45 7.20 -13.70
CA LEU A 6 -12.04 7.84 -12.45
C LEU A 6 -10.85 7.13 -11.79
N HIS A 7 -10.55 5.88 -12.16
CA HIS A 7 -9.48 5.11 -11.54
C HIS A 7 -8.10 5.76 -11.66
N GLY A 8 -7.80 6.41 -12.79
CA GLY A 8 -6.54 7.14 -13.00
C GLY A 8 -6.40 8.31 -12.02
N LEU A 9 -7.46 9.12 -11.89
CA LEU A 9 -7.48 10.26 -10.98
C LEU A 9 -7.35 9.81 -9.52
N LEU A 10 -8.08 8.78 -9.10
CA LEU A 10 -8.00 8.28 -7.72
C LEU A 10 -6.63 7.70 -7.39
N CYS A 11 -5.99 7.01 -8.35
CA CYS A 11 -4.63 6.53 -8.19
C CYS A 11 -3.66 7.69 -7.98
N ALA A 12 -3.72 8.72 -8.84
CA ALA A 12 -2.87 9.89 -8.73
C ALA A 12 -3.10 10.66 -7.42
N ALA A 13 -4.36 10.85 -7.02
CA ALA A 13 -4.72 11.51 -5.78
C ALA A 13 -4.19 10.75 -4.56
N LEU A 14 -4.31 9.42 -4.54
CA LEU A 14 -3.81 8.60 -3.44
C LEU A 14 -2.28 8.62 -3.35
N GLN A 15 -1.59 8.59 -4.50
CA GLN A 15 -0.13 8.70 -4.56
C GLN A 15 0.36 10.08 -4.11
N ALA A 16 -0.31 11.16 -4.55
CA ALA A 16 0.00 12.52 -4.11
C ALA A 16 -0.24 12.70 -2.60
N TRP A 17 -1.33 12.13 -2.08
CA TRP A 17 -1.59 12.13 -0.65
C TRP A 17 -0.51 11.37 0.12
N ALA A 18 -0.11 10.18 -0.34
CA ALA A 18 0.98 9.42 0.27
C ALA A 18 2.31 10.20 0.29
N LEU A 19 2.64 10.92 -0.80
CA LEU A 19 3.80 11.79 -0.83
C LEU A 19 3.72 12.93 0.20
N LEU A 20 2.54 13.54 0.39
CA LEU A 20 2.36 14.59 1.41
C LEU A 20 2.49 14.03 2.83
N LEU A 21 2.15 12.76 3.07
CA LEU A 21 2.32 12.13 4.37
C LEU A 21 3.79 12.04 4.78
N THR A 22 4.74 11.91 3.84
CA THR A 22 6.17 11.79 4.16
C THR A 22 6.79 13.07 4.73
N ILE A 23 6.08 14.19 4.65
CA ILE A 23 6.48 15.49 5.21
C ILE A 23 5.48 16.01 6.25
N CYS A 24 4.49 15.20 6.63
CA CYS A 24 3.46 15.60 7.58
C CYS A 24 4.02 15.54 9.01
N PRO A 25 3.77 16.56 9.85
CA PRO A 25 4.25 16.54 11.23
C PRO A 25 3.72 15.33 12.01
N SER A 26 4.58 14.70 12.81
CA SER A 26 4.26 13.54 13.66
C SER A 26 3.00 13.73 14.49
N THR A 27 2.77 14.94 15.00
CA THR A 27 1.58 15.31 15.79
C THR A 27 0.25 15.10 15.06
N HIS A 28 0.23 15.11 13.73
CA HIS A 28 -0.97 14.87 12.93
C HIS A 28 -1.08 13.41 12.46
N ILE A 29 0.03 12.69 12.38
CA ILE A 29 0.07 11.32 11.83
C ILE A 29 -0.80 10.37 12.66
N SER A 30 -0.79 10.44 14.00
CA SER A 30 -1.63 9.57 14.84
C SER A 30 -3.12 9.70 14.52
N HIS A 31 -3.61 10.92 14.29
CA HIS A 31 -5.00 11.15 13.89
C HIS A 31 -5.28 10.62 12.48
N ILE A 32 -4.33 10.75 11.55
CA ILE A 32 -4.45 10.21 10.19
C ILE A 32 -4.52 8.69 10.22
N LEU A 33 -3.63 8.03 10.97
CA LEU A 33 -3.59 6.58 11.14
C LEU A 33 -4.94 6.05 11.63
N ASN A 34 -5.44 6.58 12.74
CA ASN A 34 -6.71 6.16 13.34
C ASN A 34 -7.89 6.30 12.38
N ARG A 35 -7.89 7.33 11.53
CA ARG A 35 -9.03 7.60 10.62
C ARG A 35 -8.94 6.88 9.28
N GLN A 36 -7.74 6.75 8.72
CA GLN A 36 -7.56 6.33 7.32
C GLN A 36 -7.11 4.88 7.20
N LEU A 37 -6.30 4.37 8.14
CA LEU A 37 -5.77 3.02 8.05
C LEU A 37 -6.88 1.94 7.99
N PRO A 38 -8.00 2.04 8.74
CA PRO A 38 -9.11 1.08 8.61
C PRO A 38 -9.86 1.15 7.27
N ARG A 39 -9.73 2.25 6.51
CA ARG A 39 -10.50 2.49 5.28
C ARG A 39 -9.74 2.10 4.02
N LEU A 40 -8.42 2.25 4.03
CA LEU A 40 -7.56 1.96 2.88
C LEU A 40 -7.60 0.50 2.40
N PRO A 41 -7.73 -0.52 3.27
CA PRO A 41 -7.87 -1.91 2.84
C PRO A 41 -9.03 -2.15 1.87
N GLN A 42 -10.10 -1.35 1.94
CA GLN A 42 -11.22 -1.44 0.99
C GLN A 42 -10.79 -1.17 -0.46
N LEU A 43 -9.77 -0.34 -0.66
CA LEU A 43 -9.22 -0.03 -1.99
C LEU A 43 -8.40 -1.19 -2.58
N LEU A 44 -7.96 -2.15 -1.76
CA LEU A 44 -7.27 -3.37 -2.21
C LEU A 44 -8.19 -4.29 -3.02
N SER A 45 -9.51 -4.11 -2.90
CA SER A 45 -10.53 -4.83 -3.68
C SER A 45 -10.96 -4.10 -4.95
N SER A 46 -10.36 -2.95 -5.29
CA SER A 46 -10.66 -2.22 -6.53
C SER A 46 -10.44 -3.11 -7.75
N GLU A 47 -11.16 -2.87 -8.86
CA GLU A 47 -10.90 -3.53 -10.15
C GLU A 47 -9.60 -3.04 -10.82
N SER A 48 -9.18 -1.81 -10.52
CA SER A 48 -7.96 -1.19 -11.06
C SER A 48 -6.71 -1.72 -10.37
N VAL A 49 -5.82 -2.36 -11.14
CA VAL A 49 -4.50 -2.82 -10.66
C VAL A 49 -3.69 -1.66 -10.09
N ASN A 50 -3.73 -0.49 -10.73
CA ASN A 50 -2.99 0.69 -10.30
C ASN A 50 -3.50 1.21 -8.96
N LEU A 51 -4.82 1.25 -8.76
CA LEU A 51 -5.39 1.71 -7.50
C LEU A 51 -5.08 0.73 -6.36
N ARG A 52 -5.16 -0.59 -6.62
CA ARG A 52 -4.74 -1.61 -5.63
C ARG A 52 -3.28 -1.42 -5.23
N ILE A 53 -2.38 -1.27 -6.21
CA ILE A 53 -0.95 -1.06 -5.95
C ILE A 53 -0.70 0.22 -5.17
N ALA A 54 -1.34 1.32 -5.55
CA ALA A 54 -1.23 2.59 -4.83
C ALA A 54 -1.69 2.41 -3.37
N ALA A 55 -2.86 1.79 -3.14
CA ALA A 55 -3.35 1.51 -1.80
C ALA A 55 -2.41 0.64 -0.96
N GLY A 56 -1.88 -0.45 -1.53
CA GLY A 56 -0.93 -1.31 -0.84
C GLY A 56 0.35 -0.58 -0.43
N LYS A 57 0.89 0.28 -1.31
CA LYS A 57 2.06 1.11 -1.00
C LYS A 57 1.75 2.16 0.07
N THR A 58 0.59 2.81 -0.01
CA THR A 58 0.16 3.78 1.00
C THR A 58 -0.05 3.13 2.36
N ILE A 59 -0.60 1.92 2.42
CA ILE A 59 -0.72 1.16 3.67
C ILE A 59 0.68 0.87 4.23
N ALA A 60 1.62 0.38 3.42
CA ALA A 60 3.00 0.15 3.87
C ALA A 60 3.64 1.42 4.45
N LEU A 61 3.50 2.57 3.78
CA LEU A 61 3.99 3.85 4.30
C LEU A 61 3.34 4.22 5.65
N LEU A 62 2.03 3.99 5.82
CA LEU A 62 1.38 4.27 7.10
C LEU A 62 1.89 3.34 8.22
N PHE A 63 2.21 2.08 7.93
CA PHE A 63 2.85 1.19 8.89
C PHE A 63 4.26 1.64 9.27
N GLU A 64 5.04 2.12 8.31
CA GLU A 64 6.35 2.74 8.56
C GLU A 64 6.22 3.93 9.50
N LEU A 65 5.37 4.89 9.15
CA LEU A 65 5.12 6.08 9.97
C LEU A 65 4.55 5.76 11.35
N ALA A 66 3.75 4.71 11.49
CA ALA A 66 3.23 4.28 12.78
C ALA A 66 4.33 3.71 13.67
N ARG A 67 5.20 2.86 13.12
CA ARG A 67 6.35 2.28 13.83
C ARG A 67 7.39 3.33 14.23
N ASP A 68 7.56 4.38 13.42
CA ASP A 68 8.41 5.53 13.76
C ASP A 68 7.87 6.34 14.95
N LEU A 69 6.55 6.35 15.17
CA LEU A 69 5.92 7.02 16.32
C LEU A 69 5.89 6.14 17.57
N GLU A 70 5.59 4.85 17.39
CA GLU A 70 5.42 3.86 18.44
C GLU A 70 5.98 2.52 17.94
N GLU A 71 7.14 2.12 18.45
CA GLU A 71 7.86 0.92 18.01
C GLU A 71 7.00 -0.35 18.13
N ASP A 72 6.20 -0.44 19.20
CA ASP A 72 5.27 -1.54 19.49
C ASP A 72 3.88 -1.36 18.83
N PHE A 73 3.78 -0.57 17.75
CA PHE A 73 2.51 -0.34 17.06
C PHE A 73 1.80 -1.65 16.66
N VAL A 74 0.58 -1.83 17.16
CA VAL A 74 -0.30 -2.95 16.82
C VAL A 74 -1.50 -2.46 16.02
N TYR A 75 -1.77 -3.12 14.90
CA TYR A 75 -2.99 -2.89 14.13
C TYR A 75 -4.00 -4.02 14.39
N GLU A 76 -5.23 -3.66 14.75
CA GLU A 76 -6.27 -4.61 15.18
C GLU A 76 -6.63 -5.62 14.08
N ASP A 77 -6.80 -5.16 12.84
CA ASP A 77 -7.21 -5.99 11.70
C ASP A 77 -6.02 -6.60 10.92
N MET A 78 -4.87 -6.81 11.59
CA MET A 78 -3.65 -7.30 10.95
C MET A 78 -3.83 -8.62 10.19
N GLU A 79 -4.52 -9.60 10.79
CA GLU A 79 -4.71 -10.91 10.17
C GLU A 79 -5.53 -10.80 8.87
N ALA A 80 -6.62 -10.03 8.89
CA ALA A 80 -7.48 -9.81 7.73
C ALA A 80 -6.75 -9.05 6.61
N LEU A 81 -5.95 -8.03 6.98
CA LEU A 81 -5.11 -7.31 6.04
C LEU A 81 -4.06 -8.23 5.40
N CYS A 82 -3.30 -8.98 6.20
CA CYS A 82 -2.30 -9.93 5.70
C CYS A 82 -2.92 -11.02 4.81
N GLY A 83 -4.11 -11.52 5.15
CA GLY A 83 -4.87 -12.43 4.30
C GLY A 83 -5.14 -11.85 2.91
N THR A 84 -5.64 -10.61 2.86
CA THR A 84 -5.92 -9.90 1.60
C THR A 84 -4.64 -9.67 0.78
N LEU A 85 -3.57 -9.21 1.42
CA LEU A 85 -2.27 -8.97 0.78
C LEU A 85 -1.68 -10.27 0.22
N ARG A 86 -1.82 -11.40 0.92
CA ARG A 86 -1.35 -12.72 0.48
C ARG A 86 -2.10 -13.23 -0.74
N THR A 87 -3.42 -13.00 -0.81
CA THR A 87 -4.21 -13.27 -2.02
C THR A 87 -3.70 -12.44 -3.20
N LEU A 88 -3.45 -11.14 -3.01
CA LEU A 88 -2.96 -10.25 -4.08
C LEU A 88 -1.52 -10.57 -4.53
N ALA A 89 -0.69 -11.06 -3.61
CA ALA A 89 0.69 -11.51 -3.84
C ALA A 89 0.80 -12.82 -4.65
N THR A 90 -0.27 -13.62 -4.68
CA THR A 90 -0.35 -14.91 -5.38
C THR A 90 -1.33 -14.94 -6.55
N ASP A 91 -2.10 -13.85 -6.74
CA ASP A 91 -3.15 -13.72 -7.75
C ASP A 91 -2.73 -14.16 -9.16
N SER A 92 -3.47 -15.15 -9.67
CA SER A 92 -3.25 -15.78 -10.97
C SER A 92 -4.34 -15.44 -12.00
N ASN A 93 -5.25 -14.51 -11.69
CA ASN A 93 -6.43 -14.21 -12.51
C ASN A 93 -6.08 -13.91 -13.97
N LYS A 94 -6.40 -14.87 -14.86
CA LYS A 94 -6.01 -14.88 -16.29
C LYS A 94 -6.63 -13.73 -17.11
N TYR A 95 -7.73 -13.13 -16.64
CA TYR A 95 -8.40 -12.01 -17.31
C TYR A 95 -7.61 -10.69 -17.26
N ARG A 96 -6.58 -10.59 -16.41
CA ARG A 96 -5.69 -9.40 -16.33
C ARG A 96 -4.53 -9.49 -17.32
N ALA A 97 -3.89 -8.38 -17.66
CA ALA A 97 -2.68 -8.42 -18.48
C ALA A 97 -1.53 -9.13 -17.73
N LYS A 98 -0.66 -9.87 -18.45
CA LYS A 98 0.49 -10.59 -17.86
C LYS A 98 1.45 -9.64 -17.12
N ALA A 99 1.71 -8.47 -17.69
CA ALA A 99 2.55 -7.44 -17.10
C ALA A 99 1.97 -6.94 -15.76
N ASP A 100 0.67 -6.61 -15.76
CA ASP A 100 -0.04 -6.14 -14.56
C ASP A 100 -0.04 -7.17 -13.43
N ARG A 101 -0.31 -8.45 -13.75
CA ARG A 101 -0.20 -9.54 -12.76
C ARG A 101 1.20 -9.65 -12.16
N ARG A 102 2.24 -9.55 -12.99
CA ARG A 102 3.63 -9.64 -12.52
C ARG A 102 3.95 -8.48 -11.57
N ARG A 103 3.60 -7.25 -11.97
CA ARG A 103 3.82 -6.04 -11.18
C ARG A 103 3.07 -6.09 -9.86
N GLN A 104 1.77 -6.42 -9.89
CA GLN A 104 0.95 -6.57 -8.69
C GLN A 104 1.57 -7.56 -7.70
N ARG A 105 1.84 -8.80 -8.13
CA ARG A 105 2.41 -9.83 -7.25
C ARG A 105 3.75 -9.41 -6.67
N SER A 106 4.63 -8.82 -7.48
CA SER A 106 5.92 -8.32 -7.01
C SER A 106 5.76 -7.26 -5.93
N THR A 107 4.87 -6.29 -6.13
CA THR A 107 4.61 -5.25 -5.14
C THR A 107 3.97 -5.80 -3.87
N PHE A 108 2.95 -6.65 -3.97
CA PHE A 108 2.27 -7.16 -2.78
C PHE A 108 3.10 -8.16 -1.98
N ARG A 109 4.06 -8.86 -2.60
CA ARG A 109 5.07 -9.63 -1.84
C ARG A 109 5.96 -8.73 -1.01
N ALA A 110 6.43 -7.61 -1.58
CA ALA A 110 7.24 -6.66 -0.84
C ALA A 110 6.45 -6.00 0.32
N VAL A 111 5.21 -5.56 0.05
CA VAL A 111 4.32 -4.97 1.06
C VAL A 111 3.97 -5.96 2.16
N LEU A 112 3.61 -7.20 1.83
CA LEU A 112 3.28 -8.23 2.82
C LEU A 112 4.47 -8.51 3.74
N ASN A 113 5.65 -8.74 3.16
CA ASN A 113 6.87 -8.99 3.94
C ASN A 113 7.19 -7.83 4.90
N PHE A 114 7.07 -6.58 4.43
CA PHE A 114 7.30 -5.41 5.26
C PHE A 114 6.30 -5.29 6.43
N ILE A 115 5.01 -5.52 6.15
CA ILE A 115 3.95 -5.45 7.16
C ILE A 115 4.10 -6.57 8.19
N GLU A 116 4.52 -7.77 7.78
CA GLU A 116 4.82 -8.89 8.68
C GLU A 116 6.12 -8.71 9.51
N GLY A 117 6.80 -7.57 9.39
CA GLY A 117 7.94 -7.20 10.25
C GLY A 117 9.31 -7.52 9.65
N SER A 118 9.40 -7.84 8.35
CA SER A 118 10.69 -7.89 7.66
C SER A 118 11.20 -6.47 7.37
N GLU A 119 12.52 -6.29 7.36
CA GLU A 119 13.14 -5.02 6.94
C GLU A 119 12.73 -4.63 5.52
N CYS A 120 12.62 -3.32 5.29
CA CYS A 120 12.38 -2.79 3.95
C CYS A 120 13.59 -3.10 3.06
N LYS A 121 13.33 -3.46 1.80
CA LYS A 121 14.42 -3.72 0.85
C LYS A 121 15.06 -2.40 0.44
N GLU A 122 16.35 -2.26 0.68
CA GLU A 122 17.14 -1.16 0.13
C GLU A 122 17.17 -1.22 -1.40
N GLU A 123 16.98 -0.07 -2.04
CA GLU A 123 17.11 0.11 -3.48
C GLU A 123 18.23 1.11 -3.78
N THR A 124 19.28 0.66 -4.48
CA THR A 124 20.37 1.53 -4.92
C THR A 124 20.09 2.05 -6.33
N ILE A 125 19.86 3.35 -6.46
CA ILE A 125 19.73 4.02 -7.76
C ILE A 125 21.09 4.66 -8.09
N ARG A 126 21.73 4.19 -9.17
CA ARG A 126 22.98 4.77 -9.67
C ARG A 126 22.67 5.86 -10.71
N PHE A 127 23.21 7.04 -10.49
CA PHE A 127 23.14 8.16 -11.41
C PHE A 127 24.51 8.35 -12.07
N GLY A 128 24.55 8.55 -13.38
CA GLY A 128 25.81 8.57 -14.15
C GLY A 128 26.33 7.17 -14.49
N LEU A 129 27.43 7.12 -15.26
CA LEU A 129 28.15 5.89 -15.63
C LEU A 129 28.89 5.30 -14.43
#